data_AF-A0A1T4PL52-F1
#
_entry.id   AF-A0A1T4PL52-F1
#
_cell.length_a   1.000
_cell.length_b   1.000
_cell.length_c   1.000
_cell.angle_alpha   90.00
_cell.angle_beta   90.00
_cell.angle_gamma   90.00
#
_symmetry.space_group_name_H-M   'P 1'
#
loop_
_entity.id
_entity.type
_entity.pdbx_description
1 polymer ?
#
loop_
_entity_poly.entity_id
_entity_poly.type
_entity_poly.pdbx_seq_one_letter_code
_entity_poly.pdbx_strand_id
1 'polypeptide(L)'
;MNVFSTQNPVNAPVFIWGLDMSHGETAESLFDEVKALTNNDFSLAVFDVTDWNAQFSPWTAPAVFGKDSFSGKGNDTLRFLEDEFLPEIKSKFPKSEVFLTGYSLAGLFSLWALYETDKFNGAVCCSSSLWFDKWDEYASLHRIKSPSTIYMSLGDREEKTKNKVMSKVGDRTRRQAEILKDDPNVEKLFFEWNEGGHFDEPLKRVAKGITRILG
;
A
#
# COMPACT_ATOMS: atom_id res chain seq x y z
N MET A 1 8.39 -12.70 -10.45
CA MET A 1 8.85 -11.73 -9.43
C MET A 1 10.16 -11.10 -9.88
N ASN A 2 10.27 -9.76 -9.85
CA ASN A 2 11.57 -9.08 -9.95
C ASN A 2 11.98 -8.55 -8.57
N VAL A 3 13.26 -8.67 -8.20
CA VAL A 3 13.77 -8.24 -6.90
C VAL A 3 14.98 -7.35 -7.09
N PHE A 4 14.97 -6.19 -6.43
CA PHE A 4 16.01 -5.16 -6.44
C PHE A 4 16.51 -4.94 -5.01
N SER A 5 17.81 -4.71 -4.82
CA SER A 5 18.41 -4.56 -3.49
C SER A 5 19.72 -3.76 -3.53
N THR A 6 20.03 -3.05 -2.43
CA THR A 6 21.20 -2.18 -2.31
C THR A 6 22.52 -2.89 -1.98
N GLN A 7 22.49 -4.21 -1.70
CA GLN A 7 23.58 -5.18 -1.39
C GLN A 7 23.43 -5.79 0.03
N ASN A 8 23.75 -7.08 0.16
CA ASN A 8 23.74 -7.89 1.41
C ASN A 8 22.64 -7.55 2.45
N PRO A 9 21.35 -7.59 2.07
CA PRO A 9 20.21 -7.17 2.90
C PRO A 9 19.80 -8.24 3.92
N VAL A 10 20.75 -8.97 4.54
CA VAL A 10 20.47 -10.19 5.31
C VAL A 10 19.40 -9.99 6.40
N ASN A 11 19.18 -8.75 6.86
CA ASN A 11 18.05 -8.36 7.72
C ASN A 11 17.34 -7.07 7.26
N ALA A 12 17.61 -6.57 6.05
CA ALA A 12 16.97 -5.34 5.59
C ALA A 12 15.51 -5.60 5.20
N PRO A 13 14.57 -4.67 5.49
CA PRO A 13 13.17 -4.82 5.09
C PRO A 13 12.98 -5.05 3.59
N VAL A 14 11.99 -5.88 3.25
CA VAL A 14 11.53 -6.11 1.89
C VAL A 14 10.19 -5.41 1.69
N PHE A 15 10.09 -4.56 0.68
CA PHE A 15 8.86 -3.89 0.28
C PHE A 15 8.28 -4.58 -0.95
N ILE A 16 7.04 -5.04 -0.86
CA ILE A 16 6.30 -5.64 -1.97
C ILE A 16 5.51 -4.55 -2.68
N TRP A 17 5.68 -4.42 -3.99
CA TRP A 17 4.98 -3.45 -4.82
C TRP A 17 4.39 -4.11 -6.07
N GLY A 18 3.08 -3.99 -6.27
CA GLY A 18 2.42 -4.47 -7.49
C GLY A 18 2.41 -3.37 -8.55
N LEU A 19 2.94 -3.67 -9.73
CA LEU A 19 3.08 -2.73 -10.85
C LEU A 19 2.16 -3.10 -11.98
N ASP A 20 1.53 -2.10 -12.59
CA ASP A 20 1.04 -2.25 -13.96
C ASP A 20 2.20 -1.97 -14.93
N MET A 21 2.91 -3.03 -15.33
CA MET A 21 4.08 -2.91 -16.20
C MET A 21 3.71 -2.44 -17.62
N SER A 22 2.43 -2.48 -18.00
CA SER A 22 1.97 -2.04 -19.32
C SER A 22 1.91 -0.52 -19.48
N HIS A 23 1.90 0.23 -18.37
CA HIS A 23 1.78 1.69 -18.35
C HIS A 23 3.11 2.41 -18.06
N GLY A 24 4.24 1.70 -18.10
CA GLY A 24 5.58 2.28 -18.08
C GLY A 24 6.11 2.67 -16.69
N GLU A 25 5.38 2.36 -15.61
CA GLU A 25 5.97 2.36 -14.27
C GLU A 25 6.97 1.21 -14.15
N THR A 26 8.17 1.51 -13.66
CA THR A 26 9.22 0.50 -13.50
C THR A 26 9.62 0.38 -12.03
N ALA A 27 10.02 -0.82 -11.64
CA ALA A 27 10.52 -1.08 -10.30
C ALA A 27 11.83 -0.33 -10.03
N GLU A 28 12.64 -0.15 -11.07
CA GLU A 28 13.89 0.60 -11.05
C GLU A 28 13.64 2.06 -10.67
N SER A 29 12.62 2.71 -11.23
CA SER A 29 12.30 4.10 -10.88
C SER A 29 11.92 4.27 -9.42
N LEU A 30 11.11 3.36 -8.85
CA LEU A 30 10.80 3.42 -7.41
C LEU A 30 12.04 3.14 -6.57
N PHE A 31 12.84 2.14 -6.95
CA PHE A 31 14.06 1.79 -6.24
C PHE A 31 15.05 2.97 -6.18
N ASP A 32 15.25 3.67 -7.30
CA ASP A 32 16.13 4.83 -7.38
C ASP A 32 15.59 6.02 -6.55
N GLU A 33 14.28 6.28 -6.57
CA GLU A 33 13.66 7.31 -5.74
C GLU A 33 13.82 7.04 -4.24
N VAL A 34 13.66 5.79 -3.79
CA VAL A 34 13.92 5.41 -2.39
C VAL A 34 15.40 5.61 -2.05
N LYS A 35 16.30 5.12 -2.91
CA LYS A 35 17.74 5.21 -2.70
C LYS A 35 18.25 6.65 -2.66
N ALA A 36 17.62 7.57 -3.38
CA ALA A 36 17.94 8.99 -3.32
C ALA A 36 17.60 9.63 -1.97
N LEU A 37 16.69 9.03 -1.19
CA LEU A 37 16.19 9.55 0.09
C LEU A 37 16.85 8.93 1.32
N THR A 38 17.54 7.79 1.18
CA THR A 38 18.13 7.09 2.33
C THR A 38 19.40 6.33 1.99
N ASN A 39 20.26 6.16 3.01
CA ASN A 39 21.40 5.25 2.97
C ASN A 39 21.10 3.91 3.67
N ASN A 40 19.89 3.72 4.22
CA ASN A 40 19.49 2.47 4.84
C ASN A 40 19.28 1.40 3.78
N ASP A 41 19.73 0.19 4.06
CA ASP A 41 19.53 -0.94 3.15
C ASP A 41 18.05 -1.34 3.08
N PHE A 42 17.62 -1.75 1.90
CA PHE A 42 16.28 -2.28 1.66
C PHE A 42 16.29 -3.20 0.43
N SER A 43 15.20 -3.95 0.28
CA SER A 43 14.90 -4.65 -0.97
C SER A 43 13.50 -4.30 -1.45
N LEU A 44 13.33 -4.22 -2.77
CA LEU A 44 12.05 -4.04 -3.43
C LEU A 44 11.73 -5.32 -4.22
N ALA A 45 10.60 -5.96 -3.91
CA ALA A 45 10.10 -7.12 -4.63
C ALA A 45 8.82 -6.73 -5.38
N VAL A 46 8.77 -7.00 -6.68
CA VAL A 46 7.64 -6.60 -7.52
C VAL A 46 6.98 -7.76 -8.25
N PHE A 47 5.68 -7.64 -8.42
CA PHE A 47 4.84 -8.53 -9.23
C PHE A 47 4.02 -7.70 -10.22
N ASP A 48 3.66 -8.33 -11.33
CA ASP A 48 2.88 -7.69 -12.38
C ASP A 48 1.38 -7.75 -12.07
N VAL A 49 0.68 -6.66 -12.39
CA VAL A 49 -0.76 -6.48 -12.19
C VAL A 49 -1.36 -6.17 -13.55
N THR A 50 -2.20 -7.09 -14.02
CA THR A 50 -2.79 -7.03 -15.37
C THR A 50 -4.19 -6.46 -15.39
N ASP A 51 -4.89 -6.49 -14.24
CA ASP A 51 -6.16 -5.80 -14.03
C ASP A 51 -6.15 -5.11 -12.66
N TRP A 52 -5.76 -3.83 -12.66
CA TRP A 52 -5.61 -3.02 -11.45
C TRP A 52 -6.90 -2.95 -10.62
N ASN A 53 -8.04 -2.70 -11.28
CA ASN A 53 -9.33 -2.54 -10.61
C ASN A 53 -9.82 -3.86 -10.02
N ALA A 54 -9.61 -4.98 -10.71
CA ALA A 54 -9.94 -6.29 -10.18
C ALA A 54 -9.01 -6.64 -9.01
N GLN A 55 -7.70 -6.69 -9.26
CA GLN A 55 -6.73 -7.31 -8.36
C GLN A 55 -6.57 -6.56 -7.03
N PHE A 56 -6.77 -5.24 -7.01
CA PHE A 56 -6.66 -4.44 -5.79
C PHE A 56 -7.98 -4.05 -5.13
N SER A 57 -9.13 -4.51 -5.66
CA SER A 57 -10.40 -4.30 -4.98
C SER A 57 -10.69 -5.42 -3.97
N PRO A 58 -10.90 -5.10 -2.67
CA PRO A 58 -11.22 -6.10 -1.65
C PRO A 58 -12.51 -6.89 -1.93
N TRP A 59 -13.52 -6.21 -2.48
CA TRP A 59 -14.81 -6.77 -2.85
C TRP A 59 -15.38 -6.06 -4.08
N THR A 60 -16.45 -6.61 -4.63
CA THR A 60 -17.14 -6.02 -5.78
C THR A 60 -17.72 -4.65 -5.41
N ALA A 61 -17.46 -3.64 -6.22
CA ALA A 61 -18.00 -2.29 -6.04
C ALA A 61 -18.32 -1.66 -7.40
N PRO A 62 -19.33 -0.77 -7.46
CA PRO A 62 -19.68 -0.07 -8.70
C PRO A 62 -18.53 0.82 -9.19
N ALA A 63 -18.50 1.07 -10.49
CA ALA A 63 -17.58 2.04 -11.08
C ALA A 63 -17.80 3.43 -10.45
N VAL A 64 -16.72 4.03 -9.95
CA VAL A 64 -16.72 5.41 -9.45
C VAL A 64 -16.16 6.37 -10.50
N PHE A 65 -15.26 5.87 -11.35
CA PHE A 65 -14.69 6.59 -12.48
C PHE A 65 -14.92 5.77 -13.75
N GLY A 66 -15.38 6.42 -14.82
CA GLY A 66 -15.58 5.75 -16.10
C GLY A 66 -16.65 4.66 -16.04
N LYS A 67 -16.40 3.54 -16.73
CA LYS A 67 -17.36 2.43 -16.88
C LYS A 67 -16.90 1.15 -16.18
N ASP A 68 -15.65 1.08 -15.77
CA ASP A 68 -15.04 -0.14 -15.27
C ASP A 68 -15.37 -0.32 -13.79
N SER A 69 -16.10 -1.39 -13.48
CA SER A 69 -16.43 -1.77 -12.10
C SER A 69 -15.26 -2.45 -11.41
N PHE A 70 -15.29 -2.47 -10.08
CA PHE A 70 -14.36 -3.24 -9.27
C PHE A 70 -14.92 -4.65 -9.08
N SER A 71 -14.20 -5.67 -9.55
CA SER A 71 -14.70 -7.06 -9.53
C SER A 71 -14.44 -7.80 -8.22
N GLY A 72 -13.60 -7.25 -7.32
CA GLY A 72 -13.37 -7.82 -5.99
C GLY A 72 -12.35 -8.97 -5.97
N LYS A 73 -11.25 -8.85 -6.71
CA LYS A 73 -10.22 -9.89 -6.83
C LYS A 73 -9.04 -9.71 -5.88
N GLY A 74 -9.20 -8.86 -4.86
CA GLY A 74 -8.24 -8.68 -3.76
C GLY A 74 -7.90 -10.00 -3.06
N ASN A 75 -8.88 -10.85 -2.78
CA ASN A 75 -8.62 -12.16 -2.15
C ASN A 75 -7.75 -13.08 -3.01
N ASP A 76 -7.97 -13.09 -4.33
CA ASP A 76 -7.17 -13.90 -5.25
C ASP A 76 -5.71 -13.39 -5.27
N THR A 77 -5.53 -12.07 -5.25
CA THR A 77 -4.20 -11.42 -5.17
C THR A 77 -3.52 -11.68 -3.82
N LEU A 78 -4.25 -11.59 -2.71
CA LEU A 78 -3.72 -11.86 -1.37
C LEU A 78 -3.24 -13.31 -1.25
N ARG A 79 -4.03 -14.27 -1.72
CA ARG A 79 -3.62 -15.69 -1.74
C ARG A 79 -2.36 -15.93 -2.55
N PHE A 80 -2.26 -15.35 -3.75
CA PHE A 80 -1.04 -15.40 -4.54
C PHE A 80 0.16 -14.85 -3.75
N LEU A 81 -0.01 -13.72 -3.06
CA LEU A 81 1.06 -13.15 -2.24
C LEU A 81 1.47 -14.07 -1.09
N GLU A 82 0.52 -14.72 -0.42
CA GLU A 82 0.77 -15.59 0.73
C GLU A 82 1.34 -16.95 0.36
N ASP A 83 0.77 -17.59 -0.66
CA ASP A 83 1.03 -18.99 -1.00
C ASP A 83 2.21 -19.16 -1.95
N GLU A 84 2.52 -18.12 -2.75
CA GLU A 84 3.56 -18.17 -3.78
C GLU A 84 4.64 -17.11 -3.56
N PHE A 85 4.25 -15.83 -3.51
CA PHE A 85 5.21 -14.73 -3.56
C PHE A 85 6.04 -14.58 -2.26
N LEU A 86 5.38 -14.64 -1.10
CA LEU A 86 6.03 -14.50 0.20
C LEU A 86 6.99 -15.67 0.50
N PRO A 87 6.67 -16.94 0.20
CA PRO A 87 7.63 -18.04 0.28
C PRO A 87 8.90 -17.80 -0.55
N GLU A 88 8.78 -17.26 -1.77
CA GLU A 88 9.95 -16.91 -2.60
C GLU A 88 10.80 -15.81 -1.96
N ILE A 89 10.16 -14.78 -1.39
CA ILE A 89 10.84 -13.70 -0.65
C ILE A 89 11.57 -14.29 0.56
N LYS A 90 10.91 -15.10 1.38
CA LYS A 90 11.49 -15.66 2.61
C LYS A 90 12.59 -16.68 2.33
N SER A 91 12.58 -17.35 1.18
CA SER A 91 13.70 -18.19 0.74
C SER A 91 14.98 -17.37 0.51
N LYS A 92 14.85 -16.17 -0.05
CA LYS A 92 15.99 -15.25 -0.32
C LYS A 92 16.37 -14.39 0.89
N PHE A 93 15.37 -13.98 1.67
CA PHE A 93 15.48 -13.02 2.78
C PHE A 93 14.78 -13.58 4.03
N PRO A 94 15.29 -14.66 4.65
CA PRO A 94 14.57 -15.42 5.68
C PRO A 94 14.29 -14.62 6.96
N LYS A 95 15.11 -13.62 7.26
CA LYS A 95 15.01 -12.81 8.48
C LYS A 95 14.42 -11.42 8.25
N SER A 96 14.19 -11.03 7.00
CA SER A 96 13.69 -9.71 6.68
C SER A 96 12.23 -9.57 7.04
N GLU A 97 11.88 -8.42 7.61
CA GLU A 97 10.50 -7.95 7.68
C GLU A 97 9.97 -7.68 6.28
N VAL A 98 8.67 -7.90 6.07
CA VAL A 98 8.03 -7.76 4.77
C VAL A 98 6.84 -6.82 4.86
N PHE A 99 6.84 -5.79 4.01
CA PHE A 99 5.85 -4.72 4.00
C PHE A 99 5.12 -4.69 2.67
N LEU A 100 3.80 -4.53 2.69
CA LEU A 100 3.03 -4.22 1.48
C LEU A 100 3.17 -2.73 1.16
N THR A 101 3.26 -2.38 -0.10
CA THR A 101 3.39 -0.99 -0.54
C THR A 101 2.35 -0.73 -1.62
N GLY A 102 1.65 0.40 -1.52
CA GLY A 102 0.56 0.72 -2.42
C GLY A 102 0.27 2.22 -2.55
N TYR A 103 -0.08 2.64 -3.76
CA TYR A 103 -0.65 3.96 -4.05
C TYR A 103 -2.09 3.82 -4.54
N SER A 104 -2.98 4.73 -4.16
CA SER A 104 -4.38 4.72 -4.62
C SER A 104 -5.07 3.39 -4.29
N LEU A 105 -5.51 2.61 -5.28
CA LEU A 105 -6.16 1.31 -5.06
C LEU A 105 -5.19 0.27 -4.48
N ALA A 106 -3.92 0.27 -4.89
CA ALA A 106 -2.91 -0.61 -4.27
C ALA A 106 -2.69 -0.23 -2.79
N GLY A 107 -2.84 1.05 -2.43
CA GLY A 107 -2.77 1.52 -1.04
C GLY A 107 -3.95 1.02 -0.20
N LEU A 108 -5.16 1.05 -0.78
CA LEU A 108 -6.36 0.42 -0.20
C LEU A 108 -6.14 -1.08 0.02
N PHE A 109 -5.68 -1.79 -1.00
CA PHE A 109 -5.39 -3.22 -0.92
C PHE A 109 -4.35 -3.53 0.17
N SER A 110 -3.27 -2.77 0.23
CA SER A 110 -2.20 -2.98 1.21
C SER A 110 -2.71 -2.85 2.64
N LEU A 111 -3.57 -1.86 2.91
CA LEU A 111 -4.20 -1.71 4.21
C LEU A 111 -5.21 -2.82 4.50
N TRP A 112 -6.07 -3.13 3.53
CA TRP A 112 -7.06 -4.20 3.64
C TRP A 112 -6.40 -5.56 3.93
N ALA A 113 -5.30 -5.89 3.28
CA ALA A 113 -4.58 -7.14 3.50
C ALA A 113 -4.12 -7.30 4.97
N LEU A 114 -3.72 -6.21 5.65
CA LEU A 114 -3.37 -6.28 7.09
C LEU A 114 -4.57 -6.56 8.00
N TYR A 115 -5.79 -6.26 7.56
CA TYR A 115 -7.02 -6.67 8.25
C TYR A 115 -7.39 -8.13 7.99
N GLU A 116 -6.87 -8.74 6.92
CA GLU A 116 -7.21 -10.11 6.53
C GLU A 116 -6.18 -11.13 7.02
N THR A 117 -4.89 -10.77 7.07
CA THR A 117 -3.80 -11.71 7.35
C THR A 117 -2.73 -11.21 8.32
N ASP A 118 -2.03 -12.17 8.94
CA ASP A 118 -0.93 -11.97 9.88
C ASP A 118 0.48 -12.09 9.25
N LYS A 119 0.56 -12.21 7.91
CA LYS A 119 1.80 -12.57 7.20
C LYS A 119 2.77 -11.41 6.93
N PHE A 120 2.32 -10.17 7.10
CA PHE A 120 3.09 -8.97 6.79
C PHE A 120 3.37 -8.16 8.04
N ASN A 121 4.54 -7.52 8.09
CA ASN A 121 4.99 -6.67 9.20
C ASN A 121 4.38 -5.26 9.17
N GLY A 122 3.61 -4.94 8.13
CA GLY A 122 2.97 -3.65 7.97
C GLY A 122 2.82 -3.22 6.52
N ALA A 123 2.53 -1.94 6.31
CA ALA A 123 2.28 -1.42 4.97
C ALA A 123 2.62 0.07 4.79
N VAL A 124 2.92 0.44 3.55
CA VAL A 124 2.99 1.81 3.04
C VAL A 124 1.76 2.07 2.18
N CYS A 125 0.84 2.89 2.70
CA CYS A 125 -0.49 3.14 2.15
C CYS A 125 -0.63 4.61 1.71
N CYS A 126 -0.16 4.94 0.51
CA CYS A 126 -0.14 6.30 -0.02
C CYS A 126 -1.41 6.65 -0.80
N SER A 127 -2.01 7.80 -0.51
CA SER A 127 -3.21 8.31 -1.17
C SER A 127 -4.28 7.24 -1.36
N SER A 128 -4.45 6.38 -0.35
CA SER A 128 -5.24 5.16 -0.45
C SER A 128 -6.69 5.48 -0.82
N SER A 129 -7.29 4.63 -1.66
CA SER A 129 -8.67 4.79 -2.16
C SER A 129 -9.73 4.50 -1.09
N LEU A 130 -9.62 5.08 0.11
CA LEU A 130 -10.53 4.86 1.24
C LEU A 130 -11.95 5.36 0.99
N TRP A 131 -12.17 6.09 -0.09
CA TRP A 131 -13.50 6.39 -0.63
C TRP A 131 -14.24 5.14 -1.16
N PHE A 132 -13.58 3.98 -1.23
CA PHE A 132 -14.16 2.72 -1.69
C PHE A 132 -15.47 2.38 -0.97
N ASP A 133 -16.37 1.70 -1.68
CA ASP A 133 -17.71 1.43 -1.18
C ASP A 133 -17.66 0.60 0.11
N LYS A 134 -18.40 1.03 1.14
CA LYS A 134 -18.49 0.41 2.48
C LYS A 134 -17.19 0.28 3.27
N TRP A 135 -16.11 0.94 2.86
CA TRP A 135 -14.84 0.89 3.58
C TRP A 135 -14.96 1.24 5.07
N ASP A 136 -15.64 2.34 5.41
CA ASP A 136 -15.78 2.79 6.81
C ASP A 136 -16.50 1.76 7.70
N GLU A 137 -17.49 1.04 7.14
CA GLU A 137 -18.21 -0.02 7.86
C GLU A 137 -17.27 -1.20 8.09
N TYR A 138 -16.60 -1.67 7.03
CA TYR A 138 -15.63 -2.74 7.12
C TYR A 138 -14.53 -2.43 8.15
N ALA A 139 -13.85 -1.30 8.04
CA ALA A 139 -12.75 -0.92 8.92
C ALA A 139 -13.19 -0.79 10.39
N SER A 140 -14.44 -0.40 10.65
CA SER A 140 -14.96 -0.30 12.02
C SER A 140 -15.25 -1.65 12.69
N LEU A 141 -15.39 -2.72 11.90
CA LEU A 141 -15.72 -4.07 12.36
C LEU A 141 -14.50 -5.00 12.38
N HIS A 142 -13.36 -4.56 11.86
CA HIS A 142 -12.14 -5.36 11.73
C HIS A 142 -11.00 -4.72 12.52
N ARG A 143 -9.99 -5.53 12.81
CA ARG A 143 -8.74 -5.11 13.46
C ARG A 143 -7.56 -5.66 12.69
N ILE A 144 -6.45 -4.95 12.74
CA ILE A 144 -5.18 -5.42 12.19
C ILE A 144 -4.84 -6.76 12.84
N LYS A 145 -4.41 -7.76 12.06
CA LYS A 145 -4.29 -9.14 12.54
C LYS A 145 -3.05 -9.41 13.38
N SER A 146 -1.96 -8.69 13.13
CA SER A 146 -0.67 -8.87 13.79
C SER A 146 0.03 -7.54 14.04
N PRO A 147 0.98 -7.48 14.99
CA PRO A 147 1.80 -6.30 15.21
C PRO A 147 2.36 -5.73 13.90
N SER A 148 2.02 -4.48 13.61
CA SER A 148 2.26 -3.85 12.31
C SER A 148 2.79 -2.42 12.43
N THR A 149 3.73 -2.07 11.56
CA THR A 149 4.13 -0.67 11.29
C THR A 149 3.46 -0.16 10.02
N ILE A 150 2.67 0.90 10.13
CA ILE A 150 1.87 1.42 9.02
C ILE A 150 2.29 2.86 8.70
N TYR A 151 2.55 3.14 7.43
CA TYR A 151 2.66 4.50 6.90
C TYR A 151 1.41 4.83 6.09
N MET A 152 0.80 5.97 6.36
CA MET A 152 -0.29 6.53 5.57
C MET A 152 0.02 7.95 5.14
N SER A 153 -0.37 8.28 3.92
CA SER A 153 -0.33 9.68 3.48
C SER A 153 -1.47 10.07 2.55
N LEU A 154 -1.74 11.37 2.45
CA LEU A 154 -2.70 11.95 1.52
C LEU A 154 -2.24 13.33 1.05
N GLY A 155 -2.53 13.69 -0.21
CA GLY A 155 -2.34 15.04 -0.72
C GLY A 155 -3.34 16.04 -0.13
N ASP A 156 -2.88 17.23 0.26
CA ASP A 156 -3.67 18.30 0.90
C ASP A 156 -4.69 18.98 -0.04
N ARG A 157 -4.64 18.68 -1.34
CA ARG A 157 -5.61 19.11 -2.34
C ARG A 157 -6.51 17.96 -2.85
N GLU A 158 -6.31 16.72 -2.40
CA GLU A 158 -7.10 15.57 -2.88
C GLU A 158 -8.59 15.69 -2.54
N GLU A 159 -8.91 16.21 -1.35
CA GLU A 159 -10.29 16.45 -0.93
C GLU A 159 -10.90 17.72 -1.57
N LYS A 160 -10.09 18.60 -2.16
CA LYS A 160 -10.50 19.88 -2.74
C LYS A 160 -10.98 19.70 -4.19
N THR A 161 -11.97 18.84 -4.38
CA THR A 161 -12.53 18.48 -5.69
C THR A 161 -14.06 18.55 -5.71
N LYS A 162 -14.62 18.77 -6.91
CA LYS A 162 -16.08 18.77 -7.13
C LYS A 162 -16.69 17.36 -7.14
N ASN A 163 -15.87 16.32 -7.27
CA ASN A 163 -16.36 14.94 -7.22
C ASN A 163 -16.74 14.59 -5.77
N LYS A 164 -18.03 14.31 -5.53
CA LYS A 164 -18.59 14.05 -4.19
C LYS A 164 -18.02 12.82 -3.49
N VAL A 165 -17.49 11.85 -4.25
CA VAL A 165 -16.87 10.64 -3.68
C VAL A 165 -15.46 11.00 -3.22
N MET A 166 -14.67 11.64 -4.08
CA MET A 166 -13.30 12.04 -3.76
C MET A 166 -13.21 13.16 -2.72
N SER A 167 -14.20 14.06 -2.65
CA SER A 167 -14.20 15.13 -1.64
C SER A 167 -14.27 14.58 -0.21
N LYS A 168 -14.65 13.31 -0.02
CA LYS A 168 -14.68 12.64 1.29
C LYS A 168 -13.39 11.91 1.62
N VAL A 169 -12.44 11.82 0.69
CA VAL A 169 -11.22 11.00 0.90
C VAL A 169 -10.42 11.51 2.09
N GLY A 170 -10.32 12.83 2.31
CA GLY A 170 -9.59 13.37 3.44
C GLY A 170 -10.24 13.05 4.79
N ASP A 171 -11.56 13.18 4.90
CA ASP A 171 -12.29 12.80 6.13
C ASP A 171 -12.15 11.30 6.43
N ARG A 172 -12.22 10.46 5.39
CA ARG A 172 -12.04 9.02 5.54
C ARG A 172 -10.62 8.65 5.92
N THR A 173 -9.61 9.30 5.34
CA THR A 173 -8.21 9.08 5.72
C THR A 173 -7.94 9.50 7.16
N ARG A 174 -8.48 10.65 7.61
CA ARG A 174 -8.39 11.07 9.03
C ARG A 174 -9.05 10.04 9.94
N ARG A 175 -10.27 9.61 9.61
CA ARG A 175 -10.99 8.59 10.39
C ARG A 175 -10.22 7.26 10.46
N GLN A 176 -9.65 6.83 9.34
CA GLN A 176 -8.84 5.62 9.28
C GLN A 176 -7.60 5.73 10.17
N ALA A 177 -6.93 6.89 10.19
CA ALA A 177 -5.80 7.11 11.08
C ALA A 177 -6.19 7.02 12.56
N GLU A 178 -7.35 7.55 12.96
CA GLU A 178 -7.85 7.39 14.33
C GLU A 178 -8.17 5.92 14.67
N ILE A 179 -8.81 5.18 13.75
CA ILE A 179 -9.07 3.73 13.93
C ILE A 179 -7.76 2.98 14.16
N LEU A 180 -6.73 3.24 13.36
CA LEU A 180 -5.44 2.55 13.49
C LEU A 180 -4.67 2.97 14.73
N LYS A 181 -4.79 4.22 15.15
CA LYS A 181 -4.15 4.70 16.39
C LYS A 181 -4.70 4.01 17.64
N ASP A 182 -5.98 3.63 17.61
CA ASP A 182 -6.65 2.91 18.70
C ASP A 182 -6.55 1.38 18.56
N ASP A 183 -6.00 0.87 17.46
CA ASP A 183 -5.84 -0.57 17.23
C ASP A 183 -4.61 -1.11 17.99
N PRO A 184 -4.77 -2.09 18.92
CA PRO A 184 -3.67 -2.59 19.74
C PRO A 184 -2.57 -3.32 18.95
N ASN A 185 -2.84 -3.72 17.70
CA ASN A 185 -1.86 -4.39 16.84
C ASN A 185 -1.10 -3.39 15.95
N VAL A 186 -1.37 -2.09 16.03
CA VAL A 186 -0.57 -1.07 15.35
C VAL A 186 0.53 -0.60 16.29
N GLU A 187 1.73 -1.12 16.11
CA GLU A 187 2.89 -0.75 16.93
C GLU A 187 3.37 0.66 16.63
N LYS A 188 3.26 1.06 15.35
CA LYS A 188 3.68 2.36 14.88
C LYS A 188 2.83 2.82 13.71
N LEU A 189 2.28 4.02 13.84
CA LEU A 189 1.55 4.70 12.77
C LEU A 189 2.27 5.99 12.39
N PHE A 190 2.65 6.11 11.12
CA PHE A 190 3.02 7.37 10.51
C PHE A 190 1.85 7.89 9.68
N PHE A 191 1.42 9.12 9.93
CA PHE A 191 0.38 9.75 9.13
C PHE A 191 0.83 11.14 8.69
N GLU A 192 0.92 11.34 7.36
CA GLU A 192 1.49 12.55 6.77
C GLU A 192 0.59 13.15 5.68
N TRP A 193 0.60 14.48 5.60
CA TRP A 193 0.05 15.20 4.46
C TRP A 193 1.17 15.56 3.49
N ASN A 194 0.91 15.44 2.19
CA ASN A 194 1.79 15.89 1.14
C ASN A 194 1.18 17.10 0.43
N GLU A 195 2.02 18.01 -0.05
CA GLU A 195 1.54 19.07 -0.94
C GLU A 195 1.07 18.44 -2.26
N GLY A 196 -0.10 18.85 -2.74
CA GLY A 196 -0.61 18.42 -4.05
C GLY A 196 -1.91 17.64 -4.02
N GLY A 197 -2.40 17.31 -5.21
CA GLY A 197 -3.53 16.41 -5.46
C GLY A 197 -3.08 14.96 -5.62
N HIS A 198 -3.97 14.12 -6.18
CA HIS A 198 -3.81 12.67 -6.20
C HIS A 198 -2.78 12.18 -7.22
N PHE A 199 -2.49 12.95 -8.26
CA PHE A 199 -1.57 12.57 -9.33
C PHE A 199 -0.21 13.26 -9.22
N ASP A 200 0.00 14.04 -8.15
CA ASP A 200 1.25 14.76 -7.91
C ASP A 200 2.29 13.80 -7.29
N GLU A 201 3.30 13.44 -8.08
CA GLU A 201 4.50 12.68 -7.67
C GLU A 201 4.23 11.35 -6.92
N PRO A 202 3.45 10.41 -7.49
CA PRO A 202 3.06 9.17 -6.80
C PRO A 202 4.28 8.34 -6.35
N LEU A 203 5.27 8.14 -7.22
CA LEU A 203 6.47 7.37 -6.89
C LEU A 203 7.27 7.99 -5.73
N LYS A 204 7.43 9.32 -5.72
CA LYS A 204 8.15 10.01 -4.64
C LYS A 204 7.43 9.90 -3.31
N ARG A 205 6.09 9.94 -3.31
CA ARG A 205 5.28 9.74 -2.10
C ARG A 205 5.42 8.34 -1.55
N VAL A 206 5.42 7.32 -2.43
CA VAL A 206 5.72 5.94 -2.03
C VAL A 206 7.13 5.83 -1.48
N ALA A 207 8.13 6.40 -2.15
CA ALA A 207 9.52 6.36 -1.72
C ALA A 207 9.74 7.03 -0.36
N LYS A 208 9.07 8.17 -0.11
CA LYS A 208 9.04 8.83 1.20
C LYS A 208 8.43 7.93 2.29
N GLY A 209 7.33 7.25 1.98
CA GLY A 209 6.69 6.31 2.91
C GLY A 209 7.59 5.13 3.28
N ILE A 210 8.23 4.51 2.29
CA ILE A 210 9.24 3.46 2.50
C ILE A 210 10.38 3.98 3.39
N THR A 211 10.92 5.15 3.07
CA THR A 211 12.00 5.78 3.84
C THR A 211 11.59 6.04 5.30
N ARG A 212 10.33 6.39 5.53
CA ARG A 212 9.82 6.62 6.89
C ARG A 212 9.76 5.34 7.73
N ILE A 213 9.43 4.20 7.11
CA ILE A 213 9.50 2.90 7.77
C ILE A 213 10.95 2.51 8.07
N LEU A 214 11.88 2.79 7.15
CA LEU A 214 13.30 2.46 7.30
C LEU A 214 14.01 3.23 8.43
N GLY A 215 13.46 4.35 8.91
CA GLY A 215 14.01 5.15 10.01
C GLY A 215 14.66 6.44 9.56
#